data_AF-F3NBV6-F1
#
_entry.id   AF-F3NBV6-F1
#
_cell.length_a   1.000
_cell.length_b   1.000
_cell.length_c   1.000
_cell.angle_alpha   90.00
_cell.angle_beta   90.00
_cell.angle_gamma   90.00
#
_symmetry.space_group_name_H-M   'P 1'
#
loop_
_entity.id
_entity.type
_entity.pdbx_description
1 polymer ?
#
loop_
_entity_poly.entity_id
_entity_poly.type
_entity_poly.pdbx_seq_one_letter_code
_entity_poly.pdbx_strand_id
1 'polypeptide(L)' 'MIVTGFPASRTHKLAAGQKDANRVLAGGRAPVGHGFAHLKNWRILAKLRIDPARATQFLRALLVLTNLEVNR' A
#
# COMPACT_ATOMS: atom_id res chain seq x y z
N MET A 1 -13.20 9.28 -0.34
CA MET A 1 -12.42 10.42 0.18
C MET A 1 -10.94 10.10 0.02
N ILE A 2 -10.19 10.91 -0.74
CA ILE A 2 -8.74 10.73 -0.92
C ILE A 2 -8.04 11.69 0.04
N VAL A 3 -7.26 11.17 0.99
CA VAL A 3 -6.51 11.98 1.95
C VAL A 3 -5.07 12.16 1.45
N THR A 4 -4.71 13.40 1.13
CA THR A 4 -3.37 13.80 0.68
C THR A 4 -2.61 14.53 1.79
N GLY A 5 -1.28 14.47 1.76
CA GLY A 5 -0.43 15.16 2.73
C GLY A 5 -0.32 16.66 2.47
N PHE A 6 0.17 17.39 3.47
CA PHE A 6 0.44 18.83 3.40
C PHE A 6 1.76 19.11 2.67
N PRO A 7 1.79 20.01 1.67
CA PRO A 7 3.01 20.35 0.96
C PRO A 7 3.88 21.33 1.77
N ALA A 8 5.18 21.08 1.80
CA ALA A 8 6.19 22.04 2.25
C ALA A 8 6.81 22.73 1.04
N SER A 9 7.15 24.02 1.16
CA SER A 9 7.92 24.75 0.15
C SER A 9 9.11 25.47 0.81
N ARG A 10 10.01 26.05 0.01
CA ARG A 10 11.13 26.84 0.56
C ARG A 10 10.67 28.01 1.44
N THR A 11 9.55 28.64 1.08
CA THR A 11 8.97 29.78 1.80
C THR A 11 7.94 29.37 2.84
N HIS A 12 7.42 28.14 2.78
CA HIS A 12 6.39 27.65 3.68
C HIS A 12 6.83 26.35 4.39
N LYS A 13 7.15 26.47 5.67
CA LYS A 13 7.46 25.33 6.53
C LYS A 13 6.19 24.78 7.16
N LEU A 14 6.10 23.45 7.23
CA LEU A 14 4.99 22.75 7.88
C LEU A 14 4.98 23.00 9.39
N ALA A 15 3.79 23.25 9.93
CA ALA A 15 3.54 23.24 11.36
C ALA A 15 3.75 21.83 11.94
N ALA A 16 3.99 21.71 13.25
CA ALA A 16 4.25 20.43 13.91
C ALA A 16 3.14 19.39 13.64
N GLY A 17 1.87 19.78 13.82
CA GLY A 17 0.73 18.89 13.56
C GLY A 17 0.61 18.45 12.08
N GLN A 18 1.02 19.28 11.12
CA GLN A 18 1.05 18.89 9.70
C GLN A 18 2.15 17.88 9.40
N LYS A 19 3.30 17.99 10.09
CA LYS A 19 4.38 17.00 9.98
C LYS A 19 3.96 15.65 10.56
N ASP A 20 3.30 15.66 11.71
CA ASP A 20 2.80 14.42 12.33
C ASP A 20 1.72 13.76 11.45
N ALA A 21 0.78 14.54 10.92
CA ALA A 21 -0.21 14.05 9.96
C ALA A 21 0.47 13.44 8.71
N ASN A 22 1.48 14.11 8.15
CA ASN A 22 2.24 13.58 7.03
C ASN A 22 3.02 12.30 7.38
N ARG A 23 3.54 12.18 8.61
CA ARG A 23 4.23 10.98 9.09
C ARG A 23 3.29 9.79 9.20
N VAL A 24 2.09 9.99 9.74
CA VAL A 24 1.05 8.95 9.81
C VAL A 24 0.63 8.53 8.41
N LEU A 25 0.39 9.49 7.51
CA LEU A 25 0.06 9.21 6.10
C LEU A 25 1.19 8.47 5.38
N ALA A 26 2.45 8.84 5.61
CA ALA A 26 3.60 8.16 5.05
C ALA A 26 3.73 6.72 5.58
N GLY A 27 3.49 6.51 6.87
CA GLY A 27 3.46 5.20 7.51
C GLY A 27 2.41 4.27 6.90
N GLY A 28 1.23 4.80 6.55
CA GLY A 28 0.20 4.02 5.85
C GLY A 28 0.54 3.71 4.38
N ARG A 29 1.30 4.59 3.70
CA ARG A 29 1.68 4.42 2.27
C ARG A 29 2.91 3.52 2.09
N ALA A 30 3.84 3.52 3.03
CA ALA A 30 5.10 2.81 2.91
C ALA A 30 4.92 1.29 2.69
N PRO A 31 4.05 0.56 3.42
CA PRO A 31 3.81 -0.87 3.18
C PRO A 31 3.27 -1.15 1.78
N VAL A 32 2.34 -0.32 1.31
CA VAL A 32 1.72 -0.48 -0.02
C VAL A 32 2.75 -0.26 -1.12
N GLY A 33 3.53 0.82 -1.02
CA GLY A 33 4.58 1.13 -2.00
C GLY A 33 5.68 0.07 -2.01
N HIS A 34 6.15 -0.35 -0.84
CA HIS A 34 7.21 -1.33 -0.71
C HIS A 34 6.78 -2.72 -1.21
N GLY A 35 5.59 -3.18 -0.82
CA GLY A 35 5.04 -4.44 -1.31
C GLY A 35 4.90 -4.45 -2.83
N PHE A 36 4.40 -3.37 -3.42
CA PHE A 36 4.26 -3.29 -4.88
C PHE A 36 5.62 -3.24 -5.61
N ALA A 37 6.62 -2.60 -5.02
CA ALA A 37 7.99 -2.62 -5.53
C ALA A 37 8.58 -4.04 -5.54
N HIS A 38 8.35 -4.81 -4.48
CA HIS A 38 8.74 -6.23 -4.41
C HIS A 38 8.03 -7.09 -5.47
N LEU A 39 6.70 -6.93 -5.60
CA LEU A 39 5.92 -7.65 -6.63
C LEU A 39 6.46 -7.38 -8.04
N LYS A 40 6.85 -6.13 -8.33
CA LYS A 40 7.48 -5.74 -9.59
C LYS A 40 8.88 -6.33 -9.75
N ASN A 41 9.72 -6.22 -8.73
CA ASN A 41 11.08 -6.75 -8.75
C ASN A 41 11.11 -8.27 -8.99
N TRP A 42 10.20 -9.01 -8.34
CA TRP A 42 10.07 -10.46 -8.52
C TRP A 42 9.34 -10.87 -9.80
N ARG A 43 8.82 -9.89 -10.55
CA ARG A 43 8.03 -10.06 -11.78
C ARG A 43 6.83 -10.98 -11.59
N ILE A 44 6.17 -10.93 -10.42
CA ILE A 44 5.11 -11.89 -10.05
C ILE A 44 3.99 -11.94 -11.08
N LEU A 45 3.50 -10.79 -11.56
CA LEU A 45 2.43 -10.76 -12.56
C LEU A 45 2.85 -11.40 -13.89
N ALA A 46 4.10 -11.18 -14.31
CA ALA A 46 4.63 -11.80 -15.53
C ALA A 46 4.88 -13.30 -15.37
N LYS A 47 5.28 -13.76 -14.17
CA LYS A 47 5.43 -15.18 -13.85
C LYS A 47 4.09 -15.90 -13.80
N LEU A 48 3.09 -15.25 -13.19
CA LEU A 48 1.74 -15.79 -13.04
C LEU A 48 0.96 -15.77 -14.35
N ARG A 49 1.37 -14.93 -15.32
CA ARG A 49 0.74 -14.78 -16.64
C ARG A 49 -0.77 -14.54 -16.58
N ILE A 50 -1.21 -13.81 -15.56
CA ILE A 50 -2.62 -13.43 -15.39
C ILE A 50 -2.77 -11.92 -15.36
N ASP A 51 -3.96 -11.48 -15.75
CA ASP A 51 -4.39 -10.10 -15.60
C ASP A 51 -4.34 -9.65 -14.11
N PRO A 52 -3.92 -8.40 -13.83
CA PRO A 52 -3.83 -7.88 -12.46
C PRO A 52 -5.14 -7.90 -11.67
N ALA A 53 -6.30 -7.75 -12.32
CA ALA A 53 -7.59 -7.83 -11.64
C ALA A 53 -7.87 -9.27 -11.19
N ARG A 54 -7.54 -10.26 -12.03
CA ARG A 54 -7.62 -11.69 -11.66
C ARG A 54 -6.65 -12.04 -10.53
N ALA A 55 -5.43 -11.52 -10.56
CA ALA A 55 -4.47 -11.70 -9.46
C ALA A 55 -5.00 -11.14 -8.14
N THR A 56 -5.66 -9.99 -8.18
CA THR A 56 -6.27 -9.38 -7.01
C THR A 56 -7.43 -10.21 -6.47
N GLN A 57 -8.29 -10.73 -7.34
CA GLN A 57 -9.38 -11.63 -6.94
C GLN A 57 -8.85 -12.90 -6.26
N PHE A 58 -7.81 -13.51 -6.83
CA PHE A 58 -7.16 -14.69 -6.25
C PHE A 58 -6.55 -14.39 -4.87
N LEU A 59 -5.83 -13.28 -4.74
CA LEU A 59 -5.26 -12.86 -3.45
C LEU A 59 -6.33 -12.63 -2.38
N ARG A 60 -7.48 -12.04 -2.74
CA ARG A 60 -8.62 -11.85 -1.82
C ARG A 60 -9.21 -13.18 -1.36
N ALA A 61 -9.37 -14.14 -2.27
CA ALA A 61 -9.87 -15.47 -1.93
C ALA A 61 -8.90 -16.20 -0.98
N LEU A 62 -7.60 -16.18 -1.27
CA LEU A 62 -6.57 -16.74 -0.39
C LEU A 62 -6.58 -16.06 0.99
N LEU A 63 -6.68 -14.73 1.03
CA LEU A 63 -6.72 -13.99 2.29
C LEU A 63 -7.91 -14.42 3.16
N VAL A 64 -9.10 -14.56 2.57
CA VAL A 64 -10.29 -15.03 3.30
C VAL A 64 -10.05 -16.45 3.82
N LEU A 65 -9.54 -17.35 2.98
CA LEU A 65 -9.25 -18.73 3.37
C LEU A 65 -8.25 -18.80 4.53
N THR A 66 -7.13 -18.08 4.46
CA THR A 66 -6.13 -18.04 5.53
C THR A 66 -6.69 -17.46 6.82
N ASN A 67 -7.53 -16.41 6.74
CA ASN A 67 -8.19 -15.88 7.93
C ASN A 67 -9.16 -16.90 8.55
N LEU A 68 -9.91 -17.66 7.75
CA LEU A 68 -10.76 -18.73 8.27
C LEU A 68 -9.95 -19.84 8.95
N GLU A 69 -8.78 -20.20 8.40
CA GLU A 69 -7.88 -21.18 9.01
C GLU A 69 -7.28 -20.69 10.32
N VAL A 70 -6.87 -19.42 10.40
CA VAL A 70 -6.27 -18.82 11.61
C VAL A 70 -7.29 -18.60 12.72
N ASN A 71 -8.56 -18.33 12.38
CA ASN A 71 -9.64 -18.11 13.35
C ASN A 71 -10.40 -19.40 13.74
N ARG A 72 -9.89 -20.58 13.37
CA ARG A 72 -10.46 -21.88 13.72
C ARG A 72 -9.79 -22.47 14.96
#